data_AF-A0A8E0KVY3-F1
#
_entry.id   AF-A0A8E0KVY3-F1
#
_cell.length_a   1.000
_cell.length_b   1.000
_cell.length_c   1.000
_cell.angle_alpha   90.00
_cell.angle_beta   90.00
_cell.angle_gamma   90.00
#
_symmetry.space_group_name_H-M   'P 1'
#
loop_
_entity.id
_entity.type
_entity.pdbx_description
1 polymer ?
#
loop_
_entity_poly.entity_id
_entity_poly.type
_entity_poly.pdbx_seq_one_letter_code
_entity_poly.pdbx_strand_id
1 'polypeptide(L)'
;MQYAGSGPEKTLSPLVVHNNLQIDLNEPDLFLDSDSLSQLPKDLLTIPFLHDVLSEDFVFYYQNHADRLGIEGSIRRIVYEHDLTLKDKLFSSLLDQPAQAALWHDKQGHLSHYMVLIQRSGLSKLLEPLLFAATSDSQLSKTEISSIKINSETVPVYQLRYNGNNALMFATYQDKMLVFSSTDMLFKDDQQDTEATAIAGDLLSGKKRWQASFGLEERAAEKTPVRQRIVVSARLLGFGYQRLMPSFAGVRFEMGNDGWHSFVALNDESASVDTSFDFTPVWNSMPAGASFCVAVPYSHGIAEEMLSHISQENDKLNGALDGAAGLCWYEDSKLQTPLFVGQFDGTAEQAQLPGKLFTQNIGAHESKAPEGVLPVSQTQQGEAQIWRREVSSRYGQYPKAQAAQPDQLMSDYFFRVSLAMQNKTLLFSLDDTLVNNALQTLNKNRPAMVDVIPTDGIVPLYINPQGVAKLLRNETLTSLPKNLEPVFYNAAQTLLMPKLDALSQQPRYVMKLAQMEPGAAWQWLPITWQPL
;
A
#
# COMPACT_ATOMS: atom_id res chain seq x y z
N MET A 1 6.09 23.57 -20.30
CA MET A 1 5.05 23.72 -21.33
C MET A 1 3.72 23.82 -20.60
N GLN A 2 2.96 24.88 -20.83
CA GLN A 2 1.66 25.11 -20.20
C GLN A 2 0.61 24.22 -20.87
N TYR A 3 -0.07 23.40 -20.08
CA TYR A 3 -1.22 22.62 -20.51
C TYR A 3 -2.42 23.57 -20.65
N ALA A 4 -2.99 23.62 -21.85
CA ALA A 4 -4.30 24.22 -22.13
C ALA A 4 -5.15 23.14 -22.80
N GLY A 5 -5.71 22.25 -21.98
CA GLY A 5 -6.70 21.26 -22.37
C GLY A 5 -7.94 21.45 -21.49
N SER A 6 -9.06 21.80 -22.09
CA SER A 6 -10.33 22.11 -21.42
C SER A 6 -11.15 20.85 -21.13
N GLY A 7 -10.55 19.88 -20.42
CA GLY A 7 -11.29 18.85 -19.69
C GLY A 7 -11.42 19.25 -18.22
N PRO A 8 -12.37 18.69 -17.44
CA PRO A 8 -12.27 18.81 -15.99
C PRO A 8 -10.89 18.30 -15.59
N GLU A 9 -10.16 19.04 -14.74
CA GLU A 9 -8.94 18.54 -14.11
C GLU A 9 -9.31 17.26 -13.32
N LYS A 10 -9.31 16.11 -14.00
CA LYS A 10 -9.49 14.76 -13.42
C LYS A 10 -8.19 14.27 -12.80
N THR A 11 -7.31 15.19 -12.44
CA THR A 11 -6.04 14.90 -11.78
C THR A 11 -6.23 15.17 -10.30
N LEU A 12 -6.11 14.11 -9.49
CA LEU A 12 -5.78 14.20 -8.08
C LEU A 12 -4.84 15.40 -7.88
N SER A 13 -5.16 16.25 -6.91
CA SER A 13 -4.41 17.48 -6.59
C SER A 13 -2.91 17.27 -6.82
N PRO A 14 -2.22 18.13 -7.60
CA PRO A 14 -0.81 17.97 -7.87
C PRO A 14 -0.08 17.78 -6.53
N LEU A 15 0.84 16.80 -6.45
CA LEU A 15 1.67 16.56 -5.27
C LEU A 15 2.30 17.88 -4.83
N VAL A 16 1.73 18.50 -3.80
CA VAL A 16 2.22 19.78 -3.32
C VAL A 16 3.45 19.47 -2.48
N VAL A 17 4.60 19.84 -3.01
CA VAL A 17 5.91 19.54 -2.45
C VAL A 17 6.35 20.74 -1.61
N HIS A 18 6.33 20.59 -0.29
CA HIS A 18 6.60 21.70 0.63
C HIS A 18 8.06 21.76 1.12
N ASN A 19 8.75 20.62 1.28
CA ASN A 19 10.10 20.57 1.89
C ASN A 19 11.15 19.83 1.04
N ASN A 20 12.40 19.78 1.54
CA ASN A 20 13.55 19.10 0.91
C ASN A 20 13.29 17.63 0.58
N LEU A 21 12.42 16.98 1.35
CA LEU A 21 12.05 15.58 1.18
C LEU A 21 10.95 15.36 0.15
N GLN A 22 10.35 16.45 -0.36
CA GLN A 22 9.25 16.41 -1.32
C GLN A 22 7.97 15.76 -0.79
N ILE A 23 7.69 15.98 0.50
CA ILE A 23 6.48 15.47 1.18
C ILE A 23 5.58 16.63 1.67
N ASP A 24 4.28 16.36 1.80
CA ASP A 24 3.32 17.23 2.48
C ASP A 24 3.09 16.73 3.92
N LEU A 25 3.49 17.54 4.91
CA LEU A 25 3.36 17.18 6.32
C LEU A 25 1.91 17.16 6.85
N ASN A 26 0.93 17.70 6.12
CA ASN A 26 -0.49 17.56 6.50
C ASN A 26 -1.07 16.21 6.09
N GLU A 27 -0.54 15.61 5.03
CA GLU A 27 -1.08 14.39 4.44
C GLU A 27 -0.07 13.25 4.57
N PRO A 28 -0.02 12.53 5.70
CA PRO A 28 0.81 11.34 5.82
C PRO A 28 0.26 10.16 5.03
N ASP A 29 1.13 9.19 4.77
CA ASP A 29 0.78 7.94 4.09
C ASP A 29 0.35 6.85 5.07
N LEU A 30 0.92 6.87 6.28
CA LEU A 30 0.52 6.05 7.41
C LEU A 30 0.37 6.96 8.64
N PHE A 31 -0.75 6.80 9.34
CA PHE A 31 -1.03 7.52 10.58
C PHE A 31 -1.42 6.55 11.70
N LEU A 32 -0.76 6.69 12.83
CA LEU A 32 -1.02 5.96 14.05
C LEU A 32 -1.52 6.94 15.11
N ASP A 33 -2.63 6.63 15.76
CA ASP A 33 -3.14 7.35 16.93
C ASP A 33 -3.38 6.34 18.05
N SER A 34 -2.50 6.37 19.05
CA SER A 34 -2.30 5.28 20.00
C SER A 34 -2.34 5.79 21.44
N ASP A 35 -2.91 5.00 22.35
CA ASP A 35 -2.75 5.23 23.80
C ASP A 35 -1.37 4.83 24.31
N SER A 36 -0.71 3.88 23.62
CA SER A 36 0.64 3.41 23.92
C SER A 36 1.23 2.73 22.69
N LEU A 37 2.20 3.38 22.06
CA LEU A 37 2.94 2.83 20.93
C LEU A 37 3.71 1.56 21.31
N SER A 38 4.14 1.46 22.58
CA SER A 38 4.85 0.28 23.08
C SER A 38 3.98 -0.98 23.17
N GLN A 39 2.66 -0.82 23.30
CA GLN A 39 1.71 -1.94 23.33
C GLN A 39 1.19 -2.33 21.95
N LEU A 40 1.28 -1.44 20.95
CA LEU A 40 0.72 -1.68 19.62
C LEU A 40 1.10 -3.03 19.01
N PRO A 41 2.38 -3.50 19.06
CA PRO A 41 2.71 -4.83 18.53
C PRO A 41 1.98 -5.97 19.23
N LYS A 42 1.77 -5.88 20.54
CA LYS A 42 1.03 -6.90 21.32
C LYS A 42 -0.47 -6.81 21.05
N ASP A 43 -1.01 -5.60 20.97
CA ASP A 43 -2.41 -5.35 20.64
C ASP A 43 -2.74 -5.90 19.23
N LEU A 44 -1.81 -5.84 18.27
CA LEU A 44 -1.98 -6.47 16.95
C LEU A 44 -2.08 -8.00 17.02
N LEU A 45 -1.34 -8.64 17.93
CA LEU A 45 -1.42 -10.09 18.14
C LEU A 45 -2.70 -10.51 18.89
N THR A 46 -3.59 -9.60 19.28
CA THR A 46 -4.92 -10.00 19.78
C THR A 46 -5.86 -10.39 18.63
N ILE A 47 -5.50 -10.08 17.38
CA ILE A 47 -6.20 -10.59 16.19
C ILE A 47 -5.77 -12.04 15.97
N PRO A 48 -6.66 -13.04 16.09
CA PRO A 48 -6.27 -14.45 16.01
C PRO A 48 -5.52 -14.80 14.73
N PHE A 49 -5.99 -14.28 13.60
CA PHE A 49 -5.32 -14.44 12.30
C PHE A 49 -3.85 -13.95 12.31
N LEU A 50 -3.58 -12.78 12.91
CA LEU A 50 -2.22 -12.24 12.99
C LEU A 50 -1.37 -12.95 14.04
N HIS A 51 -1.97 -13.36 15.16
CA HIS A 51 -1.29 -14.15 16.19
C HIS A 51 -0.66 -15.41 15.59
N ASP A 52 -1.44 -16.15 14.80
CA ASP A 52 -1.02 -17.43 14.22
C ASP A 52 0.07 -17.25 13.16
N VAL A 53 0.04 -16.15 12.40
CA VAL A 53 0.97 -15.91 11.27
C VAL A 53 2.23 -15.14 11.68
N LEU A 54 2.10 -14.11 12.53
CA LEU A 54 3.20 -13.22 12.90
C LEU A 54 3.98 -13.71 14.12
N SER A 55 3.32 -14.42 15.05
CA SER A 55 3.82 -14.95 16.32
C SER A 55 4.42 -13.89 17.27
N GLU A 56 4.82 -14.31 18.47
CA GLU A 56 5.53 -13.46 19.46
C GLU A 56 6.89 -12.94 18.95
N ASP A 57 7.48 -13.58 17.94
CA ASP A 57 8.73 -13.11 17.33
C ASP A 57 8.56 -11.72 16.69
N PHE A 58 7.35 -11.40 16.21
CA PHE A 58 7.00 -10.07 15.75
C PHE A 58 7.15 -9.02 16.86
N VAL A 59 6.61 -9.30 18.05
CA VAL A 59 6.72 -8.42 19.21
C VAL A 59 8.19 -8.29 19.62
N PHE A 60 8.93 -9.40 19.66
CA PHE A 60 10.35 -9.40 19.99
C PHE A 60 11.18 -8.55 19.03
N TYR A 61 10.91 -8.63 17.73
CA TYR A 61 11.59 -7.84 16.70
C TYR A 61 11.49 -6.33 16.96
N TYR A 62 10.27 -5.83 17.22
CA TYR A 62 10.07 -4.40 17.49
C TYR A 62 10.59 -3.97 18.87
N GLN A 63 10.56 -4.87 19.86
CA GLN A 63 11.10 -4.56 21.19
C GLN A 63 12.62 -4.48 21.21
N ASN A 64 13.30 -5.27 20.36
CA ASN A 64 14.76 -5.36 20.32
C ASN A 64 15.35 -4.79 19.02
N HIS A 65 14.61 -3.92 18.33
CA HIS A 65 15.09 -3.28 17.12
C HIS A 65 16.34 -2.45 17.40
N ALA A 66 17.31 -2.49 16.48
CA ALA A 66 18.61 -1.85 16.65
C ALA A 66 18.52 -0.35 16.94
N ASP A 67 17.56 0.36 16.32
CA ASP A 67 17.37 1.79 16.56
C ASP A 67 16.84 2.08 17.96
N ARG A 68 15.89 1.28 18.46
CA ARG A 68 15.38 1.39 19.82
C ARG A 68 16.50 1.18 20.84
N LEU A 69 17.30 0.13 20.66
CA LEU A 69 18.44 -0.16 21.52
C LEU A 69 19.51 0.94 21.42
N GLY A 70 19.74 1.47 20.22
CA GLY A 70 20.67 2.56 19.97
C GLY A 70 20.29 3.86 20.69
N ILE A 71 19.01 4.25 20.58
CA ILE A 71 18.47 5.44 21.27
C ILE A 71 18.56 5.27 22.79
N GLU A 72 18.14 4.11 23.31
CA GLU A 72 18.21 3.82 24.73
C GLU A 72 19.66 3.84 25.24
N GLY A 73 20.59 3.26 24.47
CA GLY A 73 22.02 3.28 24.75
C GLY A 73 22.60 4.70 24.78
N SER A 74 22.30 5.53 23.78
CA SER A 74 22.74 6.94 23.75
C SER A 74 22.20 7.73 24.94
N ILE A 75 20.92 7.59 25.30
CA ILE A 75 20.33 8.27 26.46
C ILE A 75 21.02 7.82 27.75
N ARG A 76 21.23 6.52 27.94
CA ARG A 76 21.93 5.98 29.12
C ARG A 76 23.36 6.52 29.24
N ARG A 77 24.09 6.62 28.12
CA ARG A 77 25.43 7.22 28.09
C ARG A 77 25.39 8.67 28.56
N ILE A 78 24.48 9.48 28.01
CA ILE A 78 24.33 10.89 28.38
C ILE A 78 23.99 11.04 29.87
N VAL A 79 23.06 10.21 30.37
CA VAL A 79 22.66 10.21 31.79
C VAL A 79 23.85 9.92 32.69
N TYR A 80 24.69 8.96 32.32
CA TYR A 80 25.88 8.61 33.09
C TYR A 80 26.98 9.69 33.01
N GLU A 81 27.29 10.20 31.81
CA GLU A 81 28.38 11.17 31.62
C GLU A 81 28.09 12.54 32.22
N HIS A 82 26.82 12.91 32.35
CA HIS A 82 26.38 14.19 32.91
C HIS A 82 25.77 14.06 34.32
N ASP A 83 25.95 12.93 35.00
CA ASP A 83 25.44 12.67 36.36
C ASP A 83 23.94 13.01 36.56
N LEU A 84 23.10 12.66 35.57
CA LEU A 84 21.69 13.03 35.57
C LEU A 84 20.85 12.08 36.43
N THR A 85 19.91 12.60 37.21
CA THR A 85 18.93 11.80 38.00
C THR A 85 17.73 11.35 37.14
N LEU A 86 17.98 10.87 35.93
CA LEU A 86 16.95 10.42 35.01
C LEU A 86 16.58 8.96 35.30
N LYS A 87 15.32 8.58 35.13
CA LYS A 87 14.90 7.18 35.33
C LYS A 87 15.50 6.29 34.23
N ASP A 88 16.01 5.12 34.60
CA ASP A 88 16.53 4.07 33.70
C ASP A 88 15.55 3.64 32.59
N LYS A 89 14.27 3.98 32.73
CA LYS A 89 13.17 3.64 31.83
C LYS A 89 12.56 4.84 31.09
N LEU A 90 13.28 5.96 30.97
CA LEU A 90 12.77 7.17 30.30
C LEU A 90 12.17 6.84 28.93
N PHE A 91 12.95 6.20 28.05
CA PHE A 91 12.54 5.93 26.67
C PHE A 91 11.28 5.05 26.62
N SER A 92 11.26 3.95 27.38
CA SER A 92 10.06 3.10 27.49
C SER A 92 8.87 3.86 28.08
N SER A 93 9.08 4.75 29.04
CA SER A 93 8.02 5.56 29.64
C SER A 93 7.45 6.58 28.67
N LEU A 94 8.21 7.05 27.68
CA LEU A 94 7.74 7.96 26.63
C LEU A 94 6.90 7.21 25.58
N LEU A 95 7.33 6.01 25.18
CA LEU A 95 6.60 5.17 24.23
C LEU A 95 5.30 4.58 24.82
N ASP A 96 5.16 4.57 26.14
CA ASP A 96 3.96 4.13 26.86
C ASP A 96 2.98 5.27 27.14
N GLN A 97 3.12 6.41 26.45
CA GLN A 97 2.20 7.54 26.54
C GLN A 97 1.31 7.61 25.29
N PRO A 98 0.17 8.33 25.39
CA PRO A 98 -0.60 8.68 24.22
C PRO A 98 0.26 9.39 23.19
N ALA A 99 0.26 8.86 21.97
CA ALA A 99 1.10 9.35 20.91
C ALA A 99 0.44 9.22 19.55
N GLN A 100 0.84 10.14 18.67
CA GLN A 100 0.43 10.19 17.28
C GLN A 100 1.68 10.07 16.42
N ALA A 101 1.71 9.13 15.48
CA ALA A 101 2.81 8.98 14.55
C ALA A 101 2.30 9.14 13.12
N ALA A 102 2.91 10.04 12.37
CA ALA A 102 2.67 10.24 10.95
C ALA A 102 3.92 9.84 10.18
N LEU A 103 3.76 9.05 9.13
CA LEU A 103 4.86 8.53 8.32
C LEU A 103 4.59 8.80 6.83
N TRP A 104 5.66 9.07 6.10
CA TRP A 104 5.66 9.33 4.66
C TRP A 104 6.66 8.41 3.96
N HIS A 105 6.29 7.99 2.75
CA HIS A 105 7.20 7.24 1.92
C HIS A 105 8.28 8.13 1.29
N ASP A 106 9.47 7.58 1.11
CA ASP A 106 10.52 8.18 0.29
C ASP A 106 10.29 7.90 -1.20
N LYS A 107 11.22 8.36 -2.05
CA LYS A 107 11.17 8.16 -3.51
C LYS A 107 11.19 6.69 -3.95
N GLN A 108 11.55 5.76 -3.06
CA GLN A 108 11.58 4.32 -3.31
C GLN A 108 10.30 3.63 -2.79
N GLY A 109 9.42 4.35 -2.10
CA GLY A 109 8.18 3.82 -1.52
C GLY A 109 8.34 3.32 -0.08
N HIS A 110 9.52 3.47 0.55
CA HIS A 110 9.71 3.05 1.94
C HIS A 110 9.25 4.15 2.91
N LEU A 111 8.56 3.78 3.99
CA LEU A 111 8.18 4.70 5.07
C LEU A 111 9.41 5.14 5.89
N SER A 112 10.19 6.05 5.33
CA SER A 112 11.49 6.48 5.86
C SER A 112 11.42 7.80 6.62
N HIS A 113 10.36 8.59 6.40
CA HIS A 113 10.19 9.89 7.02
C HIS A 113 9.05 9.83 8.03
N TYR A 114 9.26 10.36 9.23
CA TYR A 114 8.24 10.29 10.28
C TYR A 114 8.27 11.50 11.22
N MET A 115 7.10 11.77 11.80
CA MET A 115 6.90 12.66 12.94
C MET A 115 6.08 11.93 14.01
N VAL A 116 6.51 12.00 15.26
CA VAL A 116 5.82 11.41 16.41
C VAL A 116 5.54 12.49 17.45
N LEU A 117 4.27 12.77 17.69
CA LEU A 117 3.81 13.65 18.75
C LEU A 117 3.47 12.82 19.98
N ILE A 118 4.24 12.99 21.05
CA ILE A 118 4.03 12.35 22.35
C ILE A 118 3.43 13.38 23.31
N GLN A 119 2.36 13.01 24.00
CA GLN A 119 1.71 13.85 25.01
C GLN A 119 1.85 13.22 26.40
N ARG A 120 2.47 13.95 27.33
CA ARG A 120 2.70 13.48 28.70
C ARG A 120 2.69 14.64 29.69
N SER A 121 1.91 14.52 30.75
CA SER A 121 1.93 15.51 31.83
C SER A 121 3.31 15.57 32.52
N GLY A 122 3.83 16.77 32.72
CA GLY A 122 5.13 17.01 33.35
C GLY A 122 6.31 16.58 32.47
N LEU A 123 6.13 16.61 31.14
CA LEU A 123 7.18 16.25 30.19
C LEU A 123 8.36 17.23 30.22
N SER A 124 8.08 18.53 30.32
CA SER A 124 9.10 19.57 30.42
C SER A 124 10.07 19.32 31.59
N LYS A 125 9.53 19.08 32.79
CA LYS A 125 10.31 18.74 33.99
C LYS A 125 11.07 17.42 33.86
N LEU A 126 10.49 16.45 33.15
CA LEU A 126 11.15 15.16 32.92
C LEU A 126 12.38 15.30 32.01
N LEU A 127 12.31 16.15 30.99
CA LEU A 127 13.36 16.31 29.99
C LEU A 127 14.37 17.42 30.34
N GLU A 128 14.08 18.29 31.29
CA GLU A 128 14.96 19.41 31.70
C GLU A 128 16.43 19.00 31.94
N PRO A 129 16.75 17.92 32.68
CA PRO A 129 18.15 17.51 32.85
C PRO A 129 18.83 17.11 31.54
N LEU A 130 18.07 16.48 30.64
CA LEU A 130 18.56 16.06 29.32
C LEU A 130 18.82 17.30 28.43
N LEU A 131 17.94 18.30 28.48
CA LEU A 131 18.10 19.56 27.74
C LEU A 131 19.30 20.37 28.24
N PHE A 132 19.63 20.29 29.54
CA PHE A 132 20.83 20.92 30.09
C PHE A 132 22.12 20.25 29.55
N ALA A 133 22.16 18.92 29.52
CA ALA A 133 23.29 18.16 28.95
C ALA A 133 23.53 18.46 27.46
N ALA A 134 22.48 18.82 26.71
CA ALA A 134 22.56 19.18 25.29
C ALA A 134 23.47 20.40 24.98
N THR A 135 23.90 21.14 26.00
CA THR A 135 24.82 22.29 25.85
C THR A 135 26.28 21.88 25.66
N SER A 136 26.63 20.64 26.03
CA SER A 136 28.02 20.16 26.01
C SER A 136 28.19 18.71 25.54
N ASP A 137 27.12 17.94 25.39
CA ASP A 137 27.19 16.57 24.88
C ASP A 137 27.45 16.51 23.36
N SER A 138 28.13 15.45 22.92
CA SER A 138 28.49 15.23 21.52
C SER A 138 27.42 14.50 20.69
N GLN A 139 26.52 13.75 21.34
CA GLN A 139 25.42 13.04 20.71
C GLN A 139 24.11 13.81 20.82
N LEU A 140 23.91 14.56 21.89
CA LEU A 140 22.75 15.41 22.09
C LEU A 140 23.15 16.88 21.98
N SER A 141 22.61 17.59 21.00
CA SER A 141 22.92 19.00 20.80
C SER A 141 21.70 19.81 20.38
N LYS A 142 21.70 21.10 20.70
CA LYS A 142 20.76 22.05 20.10
C LYS A 142 21.16 22.34 18.66
N THR A 143 20.21 22.27 17.73
CA THR A 143 20.45 22.64 16.33
C THR A 143 20.59 24.15 16.20
N GLU A 144 21.56 24.64 15.43
CA GLU A 144 21.80 26.10 15.28
C GLU A 144 20.78 26.77 14.36
N ILE A 145 20.25 26.02 13.40
CA ILE A 145 19.43 26.55 12.30
C ILE A 145 17.95 26.19 12.41
N SER A 146 17.53 25.32 13.35
CA SER A 146 16.13 24.90 13.49
C SER A 146 15.49 25.37 14.80
N SER A 147 14.40 26.11 14.67
CA SER A 147 13.51 26.49 15.77
C SER A 147 12.08 26.60 15.28
N ILE A 148 11.12 26.26 16.14
CA ILE A 148 9.69 26.31 15.83
C ILE A 148 9.10 27.52 16.56
N LYS A 149 8.45 28.42 15.83
CA LYS A 149 7.75 29.56 16.43
C LYS A 149 6.35 29.13 16.87
N ILE A 150 6.03 29.35 18.13
CA ILE A 150 4.70 29.13 18.70
C ILE A 150 4.30 30.39 19.43
N ASN A 151 3.29 31.11 18.91
CA ASN A 151 2.94 32.45 19.39
C ASN A 151 4.17 33.39 19.37
N SER A 152 4.56 33.93 20.53
CA SER A 152 5.76 34.75 20.72
C SER A 152 7.00 33.94 21.17
N GLU A 153 6.86 32.63 21.37
CA GLU A 153 7.93 31.77 21.87
C GLU A 153 8.68 31.08 20.72
N THR A 154 10.00 30.95 20.87
CA THR A 154 10.86 30.22 19.95
C THR A 154 11.27 28.92 20.61
N VAL A 155 10.68 27.81 20.16
CA VAL A 155 10.96 26.47 20.66
C VAL A 155 12.20 25.92 19.97
N PRO A 156 13.29 25.61 20.70
CA PRO A 156 14.49 25.04 20.10
C PRO A 156 14.26 23.61 19.61
N VAL A 157 14.92 23.26 18.51
CA VAL A 157 15.04 21.86 18.05
C VAL A 157 16.36 21.29 18.56
N TYR A 158 16.30 20.06 19.06
CA TYR A 158 17.45 19.29 19.51
C TYR A 158 17.65 18.08 18.60
N GLN A 159 18.90 17.66 18.45
CA GLN A 159 19.30 16.47 17.72
C GLN A 159 19.88 15.45 18.69
N LEU A 160 19.44 14.19 18.60
CA LEU A 160 20.05 13.05 19.27
C LEU A 160 20.66 12.11 18.23
N ARG A 161 21.97 11.92 18.27
CA ARG A 161 22.72 10.96 17.46
C ARG A 161 22.79 9.60 18.15
N TYR A 162 22.59 8.53 17.39
CA TYR A 162 22.62 7.15 17.87
C TYR A 162 23.14 6.23 16.76
N ASN A 163 23.61 5.02 17.12
CA ASN A 163 24.15 4.04 16.17
C ASN A 163 25.19 4.60 15.18
N GLY A 164 26.00 5.57 15.64
CA GLY A 164 27.06 6.24 14.86
C GLY A 164 26.56 7.32 13.88
N ASN A 165 25.74 6.91 12.91
CA ASN A 165 25.32 7.76 11.79
C ASN A 165 23.84 8.17 11.82
N ASN A 166 23.04 7.58 12.71
CA ASN A 166 21.62 7.90 12.78
C ASN A 166 21.42 9.12 13.68
N ALA A 167 20.40 9.91 13.36
CA ALA A 167 19.97 11.02 14.17
C ALA A 167 18.44 11.04 14.21
N LEU A 168 17.90 11.57 15.31
CA LEU A 168 16.51 12.00 15.41
C LEU A 168 16.49 13.42 15.93
N MET A 169 15.48 14.17 15.51
CA MET A 169 15.23 15.53 15.97
C MET A 169 14.07 15.51 16.96
N PHE A 170 14.09 16.43 17.92
CA PHE A 170 12.92 16.65 18.77
C PHE A 170 12.79 18.09 19.25
N ALA A 171 11.55 18.50 19.49
CA ALA A 171 11.19 19.76 20.11
C ALA A 171 10.14 19.52 21.19
N THR A 172 10.21 20.29 22.28
CA THR A 172 9.30 20.14 23.42
C THR A 172 8.60 21.46 23.70
N TYR A 173 7.27 21.42 23.83
CA TYR A 173 6.48 22.58 24.23
C TYR A 173 5.41 22.13 25.23
N GLN A 174 5.48 22.68 26.45
CA GLN A 174 4.63 22.30 27.57
C GLN A 174 4.70 20.77 27.84
N ASP A 175 3.57 20.08 27.73
CA ASP A 175 3.41 18.64 27.95
C ASP A 175 3.49 17.81 26.65
N LYS A 176 4.00 18.40 25.55
CA LYS A 176 4.14 17.73 24.25
C LYS A 176 5.58 17.71 23.76
N MET A 177 5.96 16.59 23.15
CA MET A 177 7.23 16.40 22.46
C MET A 177 6.93 15.96 21.04
N LEU A 178 7.46 16.69 20.06
CA LEU A 178 7.44 16.33 18.66
C LEU A 178 8.81 15.77 18.30
N VAL A 179 8.86 14.49 17.93
CA VAL A 179 10.05 13.80 17.42
C VAL A 179 9.94 13.68 15.91
N PHE A 180 11.02 13.86 15.16
CA PHE A 180 10.98 13.73 13.71
C PHE A 180 12.32 13.28 13.11
N SER A 181 12.23 12.63 11.94
CA SER A 181 13.33 11.87 11.35
C SER A 181 14.54 12.69 10.87
N SER A 182 14.32 13.94 10.42
CA SER A 182 15.39 14.80 9.86
C SER A 182 15.01 16.29 9.92
N THR A 183 16.00 17.17 10.00
CA THR A 183 15.78 18.61 9.80
C THR A 183 15.23 18.93 8.42
N ASP A 184 15.50 18.12 7.40
CA ASP A 184 14.96 18.30 6.03
C ASP A 184 13.43 18.29 5.99
N MET A 185 12.77 17.77 7.02
CA MET A 185 11.32 17.87 7.15
C MET A 185 10.84 19.32 7.34
N LEU A 186 11.70 20.20 7.88
CA LEU A 186 11.40 21.59 8.22
C LEU A 186 12.07 22.60 7.29
N PHE A 187 12.76 22.16 6.24
CA PHE A 187 13.58 23.00 5.38
C PHE A 187 13.19 22.85 3.90
N LYS A 188 13.43 23.94 3.17
CA LYS A 188 13.42 23.99 1.71
C LYS A 188 14.68 24.72 1.25
N ASP A 189 15.53 23.99 0.55
CA ASP A 189 16.93 24.32 0.30
C ASP A 189 17.63 24.64 1.64
N ASP A 190 18.33 25.77 1.71
CA ASP A 190 19.07 26.22 2.91
C ASP A 190 18.20 27.06 3.87
N GLN A 191 16.90 27.22 3.60
CA GLN A 191 15.99 28.03 4.40
C GLN A 191 14.94 27.17 5.12
N GLN A 192 14.52 27.60 6.31
CA GLN A 192 13.38 26.97 6.97
C GLN A 192 12.12 27.16 6.12
N ASP A 193 11.39 26.06 5.91
CA ASP A 193 10.10 26.12 5.24
C ASP A 193 9.04 26.66 6.22
N THR A 194 8.37 27.73 5.82
CA THR A 194 7.42 28.44 6.70
C THR A 194 6.19 27.60 7.00
N GLU A 195 5.75 26.79 6.04
CA GLU A 195 4.58 25.94 6.20
C GLU A 195 4.89 24.72 7.07
N ALA A 196 6.01 24.03 6.82
CA ALA A 196 6.45 22.90 7.61
C ALA A 196 6.69 23.28 9.09
N THR A 197 7.32 24.43 9.33
CA THR A 197 7.52 24.94 10.69
C THR A 197 6.21 25.36 11.35
N ALA A 198 5.25 25.91 10.60
CA ALA A 198 3.91 26.19 11.11
C ALA A 198 3.13 24.92 11.47
N ILE A 199 3.23 23.86 10.66
CA ILE A 199 2.62 22.55 10.95
C ILE A 199 3.21 21.97 12.23
N ALA A 200 4.54 21.99 12.38
CA ALA A 200 5.22 21.54 13.60
C ALA A 200 4.76 22.35 14.84
N GLY A 201 4.64 23.68 14.71
CA GLY A 201 4.15 24.56 15.77
C GLY A 201 2.69 24.27 16.14
N ASP A 202 1.85 24.00 15.14
CA ASP A 202 0.45 23.65 15.32
C ASP A 202 0.28 22.32 16.06
N LEU A 203 1.05 21.29 15.69
CA LEU A 203 1.06 19.99 16.39
C LEU A 203 1.48 20.15 17.85
N LEU A 204 2.56 20.89 18.12
CA LEU A 204 3.03 21.19 19.49
C LEU A 204 2.01 22.00 20.29
N SER A 205 1.29 22.94 19.66
CA SER A 205 0.20 23.68 20.28
C SER A 205 -1.03 22.80 20.58
N GLY A 206 -1.17 21.66 19.89
CA GLY A 206 -2.23 20.67 20.08
C GLY A 206 -3.32 20.67 19.01
N LYS A 207 -3.11 21.37 17.89
CA LYS A 207 -4.02 21.28 16.75
C LYS A 207 -3.95 19.88 16.13
N LYS A 208 -5.12 19.33 15.79
CA LYS A 208 -5.31 17.96 15.29
C LYS A 208 -5.18 17.88 13.76
N ARG A 209 -4.02 18.31 13.25
CA ARG A 209 -3.76 18.44 11.81
C ARG A 209 -3.95 17.12 11.06
N TRP A 210 -3.36 16.02 11.55
CA TRP A 210 -3.43 14.72 10.88
C TRP A 210 -4.79 14.04 10.98
N GLN A 211 -5.50 14.16 12.11
CA GLN A 211 -6.87 13.63 12.20
C GLN A 211 -7.79 14.31 11.19
N ALA A 212 -7.69 15.63 11.10
CA ALA A 212 -8.49 16.42 10.19
C ALA A 212 -8.20 16.06 8.71
N SER A 213 -6.94 15.80 8.35
CA SER A 213 -6.60 15.42 6.97
C SER A 213 -7.15 14.07 6.53
N PHE A 214 -7.51 13.19 7.49
CA PHE A 214 -8.19 11.92 7.23
C PHE A 214 -9.69 11.94 7.52
N GLY A 215 -10.30 13.11 7.74
CA GLY A 215 -11.73 13.20 8.09
C GLY A 215 -12.09 12.44 9.38
N LEU A 216 -11.17 12.33 10.33
CA LEU A 216 -11.36 11.55 11.54
C LEU A 216 -11.96 12.39 12.67
N GLU A 217 -12.94 11.81 13.35
CA GLU A 217 -13.38 12.31 14.64
C GLU A 217 -12.33 12.04 15.74
N GLU A 218 -12.37 12.87 16.77
CA GLU A 218 -11.54 12.71 17.96
C GLU A 218 -11.86 11.39 18.66
N ARG A 219 -10.82 10.71 19.18
CA ARG A 219 -10.98 9.54 20.06
C ARG A 219 -11.58 10.01 21.39
N ALA A 220 -12.90 10.17 21.44
CA ALA A 220 -13.59 10.58 22.66
C ALA A 220 -13.62 9.41 23.65
N ALA A 221 -12.98 9.59 24.81
CA ALA A 221 -12.88 8.58 25.87
C ALA A 221 -14.24 8.08 26.40
N GLU A 222 -15.33 8.84 26.19
CA GLU A 222 -16.62 8.61 26.85
C GLU A 222 -17.66 7.87 26.00
N LYS A 223 -17.58 7.88 24.66
CA LYS A 223 -18.61 7.25 23.81
C LYS A 223 -18.20 5.89 23.24
N THR A 224 -16.94 5.75 22.81
CA THR A 224 -16.36 4.49 22.34
C THR A 224 -14.84 4.60 22.46
N PRO A 225 -14.20 4.06 23.52
CA PRO A 225 -12.77 4.23 23.70
C PRO A 225 -12.00 3.45 22.63
N VAL A 226 -11.36 4.18 21.70
CA VAL A 226 -10.45 3.63 20.71
C VAL A 226 -9.04 3.70 21.27
N ARG A 227 -8.44 2.54 21.56
CA ARG A 227 -7.10 2.43 22.15
C ARG A 227 -5.98 2.55 21.11
N GLN A 228 -6.22 1.96 19.95
CA GLN A 228 -5.29 1.96 18.82
C GLN A 228 -6.06 2.33 17.56
N ARG A 229 -5.50 3.23 16.76
CA ARG A 229 -5.99 3.54 15.42
C ARG A 229 -4.83 3.54 14.45
N ILE A 230 -4.96 2.78 13.37
CA ILE A 230 -4.01 2.70 12.26
C ILE A 230 -4.74 3.13 11.00
N VAL A 231 -4.22 4.12 10.28
CA VAL A 231 -4.80 4.63 9.03
C VAL A 231 -3.73 4.52 7.95
N VAL A 232 -4.07 3.87 6.84
CA VAL A 232 -3.17 3.68 5.70
C VAL A 232 -3.80 4.30 4.47
N SER A 233 -3.14 5.30 3.89
CA SER A 233 -3.60 5.98 2.69
C SER A 233 -3.48 5.07 1.45
N ALA A 234 -4.37 5.27 0.49
CA ALA A 234 -4.27 4.69 -0.84
C ALA A 234 -2.95 5.07 -1.55
N ARG A 235 -2.29 6.18 -1.16
CA ARG A 235 -0.96 6.53 -1.67
C ARG A 235 0.10 5.48 -1.35
N LEU A 236 0.05 4.90 -0.15
CA LEU A 236 0.95 3.81 0.23
C LEU A 236 0.51 2.48 -0.40
N LEU A 237 -0.79 2.16 -0.30
CA LEU A 237 -1.32 0.87 -0.75
C LEU A 237 -1.30 0.69 -2.26
N GLY A 238 -1.49 1.77 -3.00
CA GLY A 238 -1.60 1.76 -4.45
C GLY A 238 -0.26 1.66 -5.17
N PHE A 239 0.88 1.90 -4.51
CA PHE A 239 2.21 1.92 -5.13
C PHE A 239 2.26 2.76 -6.42
N GLY A 240 1.53 3.88 -6.46
CA GLY A 240 1.38 4.76 -7.64
C GLY A 240 0.14 4.49 -8.49
N TYR A 241 -0.44 3.29 -8.42
CA TYR A 241 -1.64 2.90 -9.16
C TYR A 241 -2.94 3.42 -8.57
N GLN A 242 -2.93 4.02 -7.38
CA GLN A 242 -4.12 4.65 -6.78
C GLN A 242 -4.73 5.72 -7.69
N ARG A 243 -3.97 6.29 -8.62
CA ARG A 243 -4.47 7.21 -9.65
C ARG A 243 -5.57 6.60 -10.52
N LEU A 244 -5.53 5.28 -10.73
CA LEU A 244 -6.57 4.57 -11.47
C LEU A 244 -7.82 4.35 -10.63
N MET A 245 -7.74 4.46 -9.30
CA MET A 245 -8.84 4.22 -8.36
C MET A 245 -9.07 5.47 -7.48
N PRO A 246 -9.35 6.64 -8.08
CA PRO A 246 -9.42 7.90 -7.34
C PRO A 246 -10.50 7.92 -6.25
N SER A 247 -11.54 7.10 -6.36
CA SER A 247 -12.56 6.91 -5.33
C SER A 247 -12.04 6.29 -4.04
N PHE A 248 -10.95 5.51 -4.08
CA PHE A 248 -10.42 4.82 -2.91
C PHE A 248 -9.41 5.71 -2.17
N ALA A 249 -9.71 6.06 -0.92
CA ALA A 249 -8.87 6.97 -0.13
C ALA A 249 -7.90 6.23 0.80
N GLY A 250 -8.29 5.07 1.35
CA GLY A 250 -7.44 4.29 2.24
C GLY A 250 -8.20 3.29 3.11
N VAL A 251 -7.50 2.70 4.08
CA VAL A 251 -8.08 1.80 5.09
C VAL A 251 -7.75 2.27 6.50
N ARG A 252 -8.60 1.91 7.44
CA ARG A 252 -8.38 2.19 8.86
C ARG A 252 -8.71 0.97 9.71
N PHE A 253 -7.91 0.75 10.74
CA PHE A 253 -8.11 -0.27 11.76
C PHE A 253 -8.19 0.40 13.13
N GLU A 254 -9.19 0.05 13.92
CA GLU A 254 -9.40 0.61 15.26
C GLU A 254 -9.58 -0.51 16.29
N MET A 255 -8.85 -0.44 17.40
CA MET A 255 -9.05 -1.33 18.54
C MET A 255 -9.98 -0.65 19.56
N GLY A 256 -11.21 -1.15 19.66
CA GLY A 256 -12.17 -0.80 20.70
C GLY A 256 -12.16 -1.78 21.86
N ASN A 257 -13.18 -1.70 22.72
CA ASN A 257 -13.36 -2.63 23.84
C ASN A 257 -13.75 -4.05 23.40
N ASP A 258 -14.39 -4.17 22.24
CA ASP A 258 -14.92 -5.40 21.66
C ASP A 258 -13.98 -6.00 20.60
N GLY A 259 -12.81 -5.40 20.39
CA GLY A 259 -11.77 -5.92 19.49
C GLY A 259 -11.41 -4.95 18.38
N TRP A 260 -10.85 -5.51 17.30
CA TRP A 260 -10.41 -4.76 16.13
C TRP A 260 -11.53 -4.61 15.10
N HIS A 261 -11.78 -3.38 14.71
CA HIS A 261 -12.71 -2.99 13.65
C HIS A 261 -11.94 -2.46 12.47
N SER A 262 -12.45 -2.71 11.27
CA SER A 262 -11.82 -2.30 10.03
C SER A 262 -12.75 -1.40 9.24
N PHE A 263 -12.17 -0.49 8.46
CA PHE A 263 -12.89 0.47 7.64
C PHE A 263 -12.16 0.68 6.32
N VAL A 264 -12.93 0.99 5.28
CA VAL A 264 -12.43 1.51 4.00
C VAL A 264 -12.87 2.96 3.89
N ALA A 265 -12.03 3.84 3.34
CA ALA A 265 -12.41 5.21 3.05
C ALA A 265 -12.64 5.42 1.55
N LEU A 266 -13.71 6.14 1.22
CA LEU A 266 -13.93 6.69 -0.11
C LEU A 266 -13.61 8.18 -0.14
N ASN A 267 -13.13 8.65 -1.29
CA ASN A 267 -13.10 10.07 -1.63
C ASN A 267 -14.50 10.53 -2.07
N ASP A 268 -14.64 11.84 -2.30
CA ASP A 268 -15.93 12.43 -2.65
C ASP A 268 -16.44 12.01 -4.05
N GLU A 269 -17.66 12.44 -4.36
CA GLU A 269 -18.32 12.18 -5.64
C GLU A 269 -17.50 12.62 -6.86
N SER A 270 -16.72 13.70 -6.74
CA SER A 270 -15.89 14.21 -7.85
C SER A 270 -14.76 13.25 -8.21
N ALA A 271 -14.25 12.51 -7.23
CA ALA A 271 -13.26 11.46 -7.43
C ALA A 271 -13.86 10.16 -8.01
N SER A 272 -15.19 10.08 -8.17
CA SER A 272 -15.91 8.84 -8.47
C SER A 272 -16.81 8.91 -9.72
N VAL A 273 -16.85 10.04 -10.42
CA VAL A 273 -17.76 10.33 -11.54
C VAL A 273 -17.78 9.24 -12.62
N ASP A 274 -16.64 8.62 -12.86
CA ASP A 274 -16.40 7.67 -13.96
C ASP A 274 -16.06 6.26 -13.45
N THR A 275 -16.56 5.91 -12.27
CA THR A 275 -16.29 4.63 -11.61
C THR A 275 -17.58 3.83 -11.41
N SER A 276 -17.47 2.51 -11.37
CA SER A 276 -18.59 1.63 -11.01
C SER A 276 -18.25 0.87 -9.73
N PHE A 277 -19.23 0.82 -8.82
CA PHE A 277 -19.17 0.03 -7.60
C PHE A 277 -19.99 -1.27 -7.68
N ASP A 278 -20.60 -1.56 -8.84
CA ASP A 278 -21.20 -2.87 -9.11
C ASP A 278 -20.15 -3.85 -9.62
N PHE A 279 -19.67 -4.72 -8.74
CA PHE A 279 -18.68 -5.75 -9.08
C PHE A 279 -19.32 -7.06 -9.58
N THR A 280 -20.64 -7.12 -9.73
CA THR A 280 -21.35 -8.34 -10.16
C THR A 280 -20.87 -8.84 -11.52
N PRO A 281 -20.67 -8.01 -12.57
CA PRO A 281 -20.15 -8.47 -13.85
C PRO A 281 -18.73 -9.06 -13.74
N VAL A 282 -17.89 -8.47 -12.87
CA VAL A 282 -16.53 -8.95 -12.58
C VAL A 282 -16.59 -10.36 -11.95
N TRP A 283 -17.39 -10.53 -10.90
CA TRP A 283 -17.51 -11.81 -10.19
C TRP A 283 -18.17 -12.92 -11.01
N ASN A 284 -19.06 -12.57 -11.94
CA ASN A 284 -19.65 -13.52 -12.90
C ASN A 284 -18.63 -14.07 -13.90
N SER A 285 -17.59 -13.31 -14.20
CA SER A 285 -16.59 -13.64 -15.22
C SER A 285 -15.34 -14.30 -14.64
N MET A 286 -15.07 -14.07 -13.36
CA MET A 286 -13.93 -14.65 -12.66
C MET A 286 -14.15 -16.14 -12.34
N PRO A 287 -13.23 -17.03 -12.76
CA PRO A 287 -13.26 -18.44 -12.38
C PRO A 287 -13.23 -18.67 -10.87
N ALA A 288 -14.03 -19.62 -10.39
CA ALA A 288 -13.89 -20.10 -9.02
C ALA A 288 -12.51 -20.78 -8.80
N GLY A 289 -12.08 -20.78 -7.54
CA GLY A 289 -10.80 -21.36 -7.11
C GLY A 289 -9.65 -20.36 -7.00
N ALA A 290 -9.94 -19.06 -7.00
CA ALA A 290 -8.92 -18.06 -6.77
C ALA A 290 -8.28 -18.19 -5.37
N SER A 291 -7.03 -17.78 -5.27
CA SER A 291 -6.28 -17.63 -4.02
C SER A 291 -6.51 -16.25 -3.40
N PHE A 292 -6.53 -15.21 -4.22
CA PHE A 292 -6.78 -13.84 -3.78
C PHE A 292 -7.43 -13.08 -4.93
N CYS A 293 -8.46 -12.31 -4.63
CA CYS A 293 -9.10 -11.44 -5.61
C CYS A 293 -9.42 -10.08 -5.01
N VAL A 294 -9.22 -9.04 -5.83
CA VAL A 294 -9.72 -7.69 -5.54
C VAL A 294 -10.59 -7.23 -6.70
N ALA A 295 -11.73 -6.64 -6.37
CA ALA A 295 -12.57 -5.89 -7.28
C ALA A 295 -12.52 -4.41 -6.87
N VAL A 296 -12.20 -3.55 -7.83
CA VAL A 296 -11.92 -2.14 -7.58
C VAL A 296 -12.72 -1.24 -8.51
N PRO A 297 -13.22 -0.11 -8.01
CA PRO A 297 -13.74 0.96 -8.85
C PRO A 297 -12.54 1.67 -9.49
N TYR A 298 -12.47 1.71 -10.82
CA TYR A 298 -11.42 2.44 -11.52
C TYR A 298 -12.02 3.54 -12.38
N SER A 299 -11.29 4.65 -12.54
CA SER A 299 -11.71 5.78 -13.36
C SER A 299 -11.33 5.53 -14.82
N HIS A 300 -12.35 5.29 -15.66
CA HIS A 300 -12.11 5.03 -17.07
C HIS A 300 -11.44 6.22 -17.79
N GLY A 301 -11.81 7.46 -17.47
CA GLY A 301 -11.18 8.65 -18.06
C GLY A 301 -9.67 8.75 -17.81
N ILE A 302 -9.18 8.34 -16.63
CA ILE A 302 -7.75 8.33 -16.32
C ILE A 302 -7.04 7.19 -17.05
N ALA A 303 -7.63 6.00 -17.08
CA ALA A 303 -7.06 4.86 -17.80
C ALA A 303 -6.92 5.15 -19.30
N GLU A 304 -7.94 5.77 -19.90
CA GLU A 304 -7.97 6.18 -21.30
C GLU A 304 -6.93 7.26 -21.60
N GLU A 305 -6.80 8.28 -20.74
CA GLU A 305 -5.75 9.31 -20.85
C GLU A 305 -4.35 8.70 -20.76
N MET A 306 -4.11 7.79 -19.81
CA MET A 306 -2.81 7.10 -19.70
C MET A 306 -2.50 6.30 -20.98
N LEU A 307 -3.50 5.64 -21.57
CA LEU A 307 -3.33 4.93 -22.82
C LEU A 307 -3.03 5.91 -23.97
N SER A 308 -3.60 7.11 -24.01
CA SER A 308 -3.32 8.12 -25.06
C SER A 308 -1.84 8.46 -25.24
N HIS A 309 -1.03 8.35 -24.19
CA HIS A 309 0.42 8.55 -24.26
C HIS A 309 1.18 7.42 -24.99
N ILE A 310 0.53 6.28 -25.22
CA ILE A 310 1.12 5.08 -25.81
C ILE A 310 0.75 4.93 -27.29
N SER A 311 -0.46 5.36 -27.70
CA SER A 311 -0.91 5.32 -29.10
C SER A 311 -1.86 6.47 -29.43
N GLN A 312 -1.67 7.07 -30.61
CA GLN A 312 -2.47 8.19 -31.11
C GLN A 312 -3.94 7.83 -31.45
N GLU A 313 -4.28 6.54 -31.49
CA GLU A 313 -5.66 6.09 -31.77
C GLU A 313 -6.51 5.92 -30.51
N ASN A 314 -5.95 6.21 -29.33
CA ASN A 314 -6.55 5.89 -28.04
C ASN A 314 -7.57 6.92 -27.55
N ASP A 315 -7.64 8.10 -28.18
CA ASP A 315 -8.78 9.04 -27.99
C ASP A 315 -10.12 8.36 -28.29
N LYS A 316 -10.10 7.27 -29.08
CA LYS A 316 -11.26 6.45 -29.38
C LYS A 316 -11.65 5.49 -28.24
N LEU A 317 -10.85 5.32 -27.19
CA LEU A 317 -11.24 4.48 -26.05
C LEU A 317 -12.15 5.21 -25.06
N ASN A 318 -12.30 6.54 -25.19
CA ASN A 318 -13.05 7.35 -24.24
C ASN A 318 -14.47 6.83 -23.98
N GLY A 319 -14.76 6.53 -22.71
CA GLY A 319 -16.05 6.00 -22.25
C GLY A 319 -16.36 4.57 -22.68
N ALA A 320 -15.38 3.82 -23.22
CA ALA A 320 -15.58 2.43 -23.64
C ALA A 320 -15.46 1.44 -22.47
N LEU A 321 -15.02 1.92 -21.31
CA LEU A 321 -14.73 1.14 -20.11
C LEU A 321 -15.80 1.42 -19.04
N ASP A 322 -16.28 0.39 -18.35
CA ASP A 322 -17.44 0.50 -17.43
C ASP A 322 -17.11 1.03 -16.03
N GLY A 323 -15.82 1.19 -15.71
CA GLY A 323 -15.33 1.71 -14.44
C GLY A 323 -15.26 0.68 -13.29
N ALA A 324 -15.42 -0.62 -13.55
CA ALA A 324 -15.18 -1.69 -12.56
C ALA A 324 -14.22 -2.77 -13.10
N ALA A 325 -13.23 -3.15 -12.30
CA ALA A 325 -12.26 -4.17 -12.69
C ALA A 325 -11.96 -5.15 -11.57
N GLY A 326 -11.56 -6.37 -11.92
CA GLY A 326 -11.13 -7.41 -11.01
C GLY A 326 -9.75 -7.94 -11.34
N LEU A 327 -8.98 -8.23 -10.29
CA LEU A 327 -7.69 -8.91 -10.37
C LEU A 327 -7.72 -10.14 -9.47
N CYS A 328 -7.44 -11.32 -10.02
CA CYS A 328 -7.41 -12.57 -9.26
C CYS A 328 -6.10 -13.34 -9.49
N TRP A 329 -5.52 -13.83 -8.40
CA TRP A 329 -4.38 -14.74 -8.38
C TRP A 329 -4.83 -16.16 -8.05
N TYR A 330 -4.17 -17.14 -8.66
CA TYR A 330 -4.50 -18.57 -8.52
C TYR A 330 -3.25 -19.35 -8.11
N GLU A 331 -3.46 -20.40 -7.32
CA GLU A 331 -2.38 -21.13 -6.64
C GLU A 331 -1.41 -21.87 -7.59
N ASP A 332 -1.90 -22.24 -8.77
CA ASP A 332 -1.13 -22.96 -9.80
C ASP A 332 -0.55 -22.01 -10.87
N SER A 333 -0.71 -20.70 -10.69
CA SER A 333 -0.14 -19.66 -11.56
C SER A 333 1.08 -18.99 -10.91
N LYS A 334 1.41 -17.75 -11.29
CA LYS A 334 2.52 -16.97 -10.76
C LYS A 334 2.04 -15.65 -10.14
N LEU A 335 2.85 -15.06 -9.25
CA LEU A 335 2.52 -13.76 -8.62
C LEU A 335 2.40 -12.63 -9.66
N GLN A 336 3.21 -12.67 -10.72
CA GLN A 336 3.20 -11.68 -11.80
C GLN A 336 2.15 -11.95 -12.89
N THR A 337 1.33 -13.01 -12.77
CA THR A 337 0.36 -13.40 -13.79
C THR A 337 -1.09 -13.43 -13.28
N PRO A 338 -1.59 -12.38 -12.59
CA PRO A 338 -3.00 -12.34 -12.23
C PRO A 338 -3.89 -12.39 -13.49
N LEU A 339 -5.12 -12.86 -13.31
CA LEU A 339 -6.19 -12.64 -14.27
C LEU A 339 -6.78 -11.26 -14.02
N PHE A 340 -6.80 -10.43 -15.05
CA PHE A 340 -7.55 -9.19 -15.10
C PHE A 340 -8.88 -9.41 -15.81
N VAL A 341 -9.96 -8.88 -15.24
CA VAL A 341 -11.31 -8.82 -15.82
C VAL A 341 -11.79 -7.37 -15.75
N GLY A 342 -12.32 -6.85 -16.85
CA GLY A 342 -13.09 -5.60 -16.88
C GLY A 342 -14.24 -5.72 -17.86
N GLN A 343 -15.14 -4.73 -17.89
CA GLN A 343 -16.10 -4.62 -18.99
C GLN A 343 -15.72 -3.50 -19.95
N PHE A 344 -16.05 -3.75 -21.20
CA PHE A 344 -15.82 -2.92 -22.35
C PHE A 344 -17.17 -2.73 -23.05
N ASP A 345 -17.76 -1.54 -22.90
CA ASP A 345 -19.02 -1.12 -23.50
C ASP A 345 -18.81 -0.12 -24.65
N GLY A 346 -17.80 -0.39 -25.47
CA GLY A 346 -17.53 0.40 -26.67
C GLY A 346 -18.44 0.03 -27.86
N THR A 347 -18.52 0.94 -28.82
CA THR A 347 -19.07 0.70 -30.16
C THR A 347 -18.35 -0.46 -30.88
N ALA A 348 -18.96 -0.98 -31.95
CA ALA A 348 -18.36 -2.05 -32.76
C ALA A 348 -16.97 -1.70 -33.32
N GLU A 349 -16.70 -0.41 -33.61
CA GLU A 349 -15.36 0.06 -33.98
C GLU A 349 -14.39 0.00 -32.80
N GLN A 350 -14.83 0.48 -31.63
CA GLN A 350 -14.02 0.48 -30.41
C GLN A 350 -13.69 -0.93 -29.92
N ALA A 351 -14.57 -1.91 -30.15
CA ALA A 351 -14.37 -3.30 -29.75
C ALA A 351 -13.14 -3.97 -30.38
N GLN A 352 -12.58 -3.41 -31.46
CA GLN A 352 -11.35 -3.89 -32.09
C GLN A 352 -10.07 -3.28 -31.48
N LEU A 353 -10.20 -2.16 -30.74
CA LEU A 353 -9.06 -1.43 -30.18
C LEU A 353 -8.24 -2.26 -29.18
N PRO A 354 -8.82 -3.06 -28.25
CA PRO A 354 -8.04 -3.88 -27.34
C PRO A 354 -7.05 -4.80 -28.05
N GLY A 355 -7.48 -5.49 -29.11
CA GLY A 355 -6.64 -6.39 -29.90
C GLY A 355 -5.51 -5.66 -30.65
N LYS A 356 -5.81 -4.46 -31.16
CA LYS A 356 -4.80 -3.60 -31.80
C LYS A 356 -3.75 -3.13 -30.79
N LEU A 357 -4.18 -2.66 -29.63
CA LEU A 357 -3.29 -2.24 -28.55
C LEU A 357 -2.42 -3.37 -28.03
N PHE A 358 -3.00 -4.56 -27.88
CA PHE A 358 -2.26 -5.76 -27.54
C PHE A 358 -1.15 -6.04 -28.56
N THR A 359 -1.49 -6.00 -29.86
CA THR A 359 -0.55 -6.26 -30.95
C THR A 359 0.59 -5.25 -31.00
N GLN A 360 0.33 -3.99 -30.66
CA GLN A 360 1.32 -2.92 -30.67
C GLN A 360 2.24 -2.95 -29.44
N ASN A 361 1.71 -3.25 -28.26
CA ASN A 361 2.40 -2.95 -27.00
C ASN A 361 2.88 -4.17 -26.21
N ILE A 362 2.27 -5.33 -26.40
CA ILE A 362 2.64 -6.54 -25.63
C ILE A 362 3.77 -7.26 -26.33
N GLY A 363 4.97 -7.33 -25.78
CA GLY A 363 6.06 -8.09 -26.40
C GLY A 363 7.36 -7.98 -25.64
N ALA A 364 8.36 -8.74 -26.08
CA ALA A 364 9.75 -8.60 -25.68
C ALA A 364 10.60 -8.34 -26.92
N HIS A 365 11.80 -7.82 -26.72
CA HIS A 365 12.78 -7.74 -27.78
C HIS A 365 13.30 -9.14 -28.11
N GLU A 366 13.02 -9.61 -29.33
CA GLU A 366 13.36 -10.94 -29.84
C GLU A 366 14.27 -10.81 -31.06
N SER A 367 15.58 -10.65 -30.85
CA SER A 367 16.52 -10.36 -31.96
C SER A 367 16.64 -11.47 -33.02
N LYS A 368 16.11 -12.66 -32.73
CA LYS A 368 16.05 -13.80 -33.65
C LYS A 368 14.72 -13.91 -34.40
N ALA A 369 13.72 -13.12 -34.02
CA ALA A 369 12.46 -13.03 -34.75
C ALA A 369 12.61 -12.03 -35.91
N PRO A 370 12.01 -12.29 -37.09
CA PRO A 370 12.14 -11.43 -38.27
C PRO A 370 11.75 -9.96 -38.03
N GLU A 371 10.73 -9.72 -37.20
CA GLU A 371 10.23 -8.38 -36.87
C GLU A 371 10.77 -7.86 -35.53
N GLY A 372 11.76 -8.54 -34.94
CA GLY A 372 12.29 -8.19 -33.62
C GLY A 372 11.33 -8.47 -32.45
N VAL A 373 10.18 -9.07 -32.73
CA VAL A 373 9.13 -9.51 -31.79
C VAL A 373 8.43 -10.74 -32.40
N LEU A 374 7.91 -11.63 -31.55
CA LEU A 374 7.10 -12.76 -32.03
C LEU A 374 5.70 -12.31 -32.50
N PRO A 375 5.11 -12.97 -33.50
CA PRO A 375 3.80 -12.58 -34.04
C PRO A 375 2.67 -12.80 -33.02
N VAL A 376 1.58 -12.02 -33.16
CA VAL A 376 0.32 -12.30 -32.45
C VAL A 376 -0.47 -13.33 -33.24
N SER A 377 -0.93 -14.39 -32.57
CA SER A 377 -1.99 -15.25 -33.09
C SER A 377 -3.35 -14.69 -32.68
N GLN A 378 -4.23 -14.46 -33.66
CA GLN A 378 -5.63 -14.14 -33.41
C GLN A 378 -6.49 -15.36 -33.73
N THR A 379 -7.35 -15.75 -32.79
CA THR A 379 -8.24 -16.92 -32.93
C THR A 379 -9.64 -16.58 -32.45
N GLN A 380 -10.65 -17.17 -33.11
CA GLN A 380 -12.04 -17.12 -32.67
C GLN A 380 -12.39 -18.45 -32.00
N GLN A 381 -12.90 -18.40 -30.77
CA GLN A 381 -13.39 -19.58 -30.04
C GLN A 381 -14.83 -19.31 -29.57
N GLY A 382 -15.80 -19.88 -30.28
CA GLY A 382 -17.21 -19.56 -30.04
C GLY A 382 -17.48 -18.07 -30.31
N GLU A 383 -17.97 -17.36 -29.30
CA GLU A 383 -18.19 -15.90 -29.35
C GLU A 383 -16.93 -15.08 -28.99
N ALA A 384 -15.89 -15.73 -28.46
CA ALA A 384 -14.71 -15.04 -27.97
C ALA A 384 -13.66 -14.80 -29.08
N GLN A 385 -13.18 -13.57 -29.19
CA GLN A 385 -11.98 -13.20 -29.93
C GLN A 385 -10.78 -13.26 -28.99
N ILE A 386 -9.71 -13.96 -29.37
CA ILE A 386 -8.52 -14.17 -28.53
C ILE A 386 -7.27 -13.73 -29.30
N TRP A 387 -6.47 -12.87 -28.69
CA TRP A 387 -5.13 -12.50 -29.14
C TRP A 387 -4.10 -13.09 -28.18
N ARG A 388 -3.09 -13.74 -28.72
CA ARG A 388 -2.02 -14.38 -27.94
C ARG A 388 -0.66 -14.13 -28.55
N ARG A 389 0.34 -13.89 -27.71
CA ARG A 389 1.74 -13.72 -28.10
C ARG A 389 2.64 -14.46 -27.12
N GLU A 390 3.60 -15.20 -27.66
CA GLU A 390 4.69 -15.77 -26.86
C GLU A 390 5.72 -14.66 -26.58
N VAL A 391 6.12 -14.51 -25.31
CA VAL A 391 7.01 -13.42 -24.87
C VAL A 391 8.14 -14.01 -24.03
N SER A 392 9.39 -13.91 -24.50
CA SER A 392 10.55 -14.38 -23.73
C SER A 392 10.64 -13.70 -22.37
N SER A 393 10.88 -14.50 -21.33
CA SER A 393 11.20 -14.01 -20.00
C SER A 393 11.84 -15.10 -19.17
N ARG A 394 12.88 -14.76 -18.39
CA ARG A 394 13.46 -15.68 -17.41
C ARG A 394 12.47 -16.14 -16.33
N TYR A 395 11.36 -15.42 -16.19
CA TYR A 395 10.28 -15.71 -15.25
C TYR A 395 9.06 -16.35 -15.94
N GLY A 396 9.18 -16.71 -17.22
CA GLY A 396 8.12 -17.33 -18.00
C GLY A 396 7.64 -18.64 -17.39
N GLN A 397 6.34 -18.91 -17.50
CA GLN A 397 5.74 -20.13 -16.96
C GLN A 397 6.08 -21.38 -17.81
N TYR A 398 6.39 -21.20 -19.09
CA TYR A 398 6.67 -22.29 -20.01
C TYR A 398 8.14 -22.36 -20.37
N PRO A 399 8.76 -23.56 -20.40
CA PRO A 399 10.10 -23.73 -20.94
C PRO A 399 10.08 -23.55 -22.46
N LYS A 400 11.14 -22.96 -23.00
CA LYS A 400 11.36 -22.66 -24.43
C LYS A 400 11.00 -23.80 -25.38
N ALA A 401 11.23 -25.05 -24.99
CA ALA A 401 10.91 -26.23 -25.79
C ALA A 401 9.40 -26.38 -26.12
N GLN A 402 8.51 -25.69 -25.39
CA GLN A 402 7.06 -25.70 -25.62
C GLN A 402 6.58 -24.54 -26.51
N ALA A 403 7.47 -23.65 -26.94
CA ALA A 403 7.13 -22.53 -27.81
C ALA A 403 6.80 -23.00 -29.23
N ALA A 404 5.99 -22.23 -29.95
CA ALA A 404 5.71 -22.49 -31.36
C ALA A 404 6.97 -22.29 -32.22
N GLN A 405 7.83 -21.35 -31.83
CA GLN A 405 9.09 -21.02 -32.51
C GLN A 405 10.25 -20.95 -31.51
N PRO A 406 10.71 -22.10 -30.95
CA PRO A 406 11.72 -22.12 -29.90
C PRO A 406 12.99 -21.37 -30.27
N ASP A 407 13.48 -21.51 -31.51
CA ASP A 407 14.74 -20.90 -31.94
C ASP A 407 14.70 -19.37 -31.98
N GLN A 408 13.51 -18.76 -32.03
CA GLN A 408 13.33 -17.31 -32.07
C GLN A 408 13.30 -16.67 -30.67
N LEU A 409 13.06 -17.44 -29.62
CA LEU A 409 13.05 -16.93 -28.24
C LEU A 409 14.47 -16.60 -27.74
N MET A 410 14.57 -15.45 -27.09
CA MET A 410 15.79 -14.96 -26.42
C MET A 410 16.02 -15.55 -25.02
N SER A 411 14.97 -16.07 -24.36
CA SER A 411 15.10 -16.70 -23.04
C SER A 411 14.79 -18.19 -23.08
N ASP A 412 15.20 -18.92 -22.03
CA ASP A 412 14.90 -20.34 -21.83
C ASP A 412 13.46 -20.58 -21.34
N TYR A 413 12.75 -19.51 -20.99
CA TYR A 413 11.35 -19.54 -20.59
C TYR A 413 10.56 -18.42 -21.28
N PHE A 414 9.26 -18.57 -21.35
CA PHE A 414 8.35 -17.58 -21.95
C PHE A 414 6.96 -17.58 -21.31
N PHE A 415 6.23 -16.50 -21.54
CA PHE A 415 4.80 -16.37 -21.24
C PHE A 415 3.97 -16.55 -22.50
N ARG A 416 2.76 -17.09 -22.37
CA ARG A 416 1.73 -17.02 -23.42
C ARG A 416 0.74 -15.93 -23.07
N VAL A 417 1.19 -14.68 -23.25
CA VAL A 417 0.38 -13.52 -22.91
C VAL A 417 -0.89 -13.52 -23.75
N SER A 418 -2.04 -13.38 -23.10
CA SER A 418 -3.34 -13.58 -23.74
C SER A 418 -4.30 -12.45 -23.37
N LEU A 419 -4.96 -11.92 -24.39
CA LEU A 419 -6.12 -11.03 -24.29
C LEU A 419 -7.31 -11.75 -24.93
N ALA A 420 -8.46 -11.73 -24.28
CA ALA A 420 -9.70 -12.18 -24.89
C ALA A 420 -10.82 -11.17 -24.69
N MET A 421 -11.69 -11.08 -25.68
CA MET A 421 -12.94 -10.32 -25.66
C MET A 421 -14.09 -11.28 -25.94
N GLN A 422 -15.05 -11.36 -25.03
CA GLN A 422 -16.31 -12.08 -25.24
C GLN A 422 -17.47 -11.20 -24.78
N ASN A 423 -18.38 -10.87 -25.70
CA ASN A 423 -19.43 -9.88 -25.46
C ASN A 423 -18.84 -8.55 -24.97
N LYS A 424 -19.20 -8.09 -23.77
CA LYS A 424 -18.63 -6.90 -23.14
C LYS A 424 -17.45 -7.20 -22.23
N THR A 425 -17.06 -8.46 -22.04
CA THR A 425 -16.05 -8.82 -21.04
C THR A 425 -14.67 -8.86 -21.66
N LEU A 426 -13.75 -8.09 -21.06
CA LEU A 426 -12.33 -8.07 -21.38
C LEU A 426 -11.56 -8.93 -20.38
N LEU A 427 -10.76 -9.87 -20.88
CA LEU A 427 -9.96 -10.80 -20.09
C LEU A 427 -8.49 -10.66 -20.47
N PHE A 428 -7.59 -10.46 -19.51
CA PHE A 428 -6.16 -10.37 -19.79
C PHE A 428 -5.34 -11.11 -18.74
N SER A 429 -4.31 -11.84 -19.17
CA SER A 429 -3.29 -12.37 -18.28
C SER A 429 -2.01 -12.70 -19.06
N LEU A 430 -0.88 -12.70 -18.36
CA LEU A 430 0.36 -13.29 -18.88
C LEU A 430 0.29 -14.84 -18.92
N ASP A 431 -0.69 -15.43 -18.22
CA ASP A 431 -0.97 -16.85 -18.19
C ASP A 431 -2.21 -17.18 -19.03
N ASP A 432 -2.01 -17.84 -20.16
CA ASP A 432 -3.09 -18.21 -21.07
C ASP A 432 -4.11 -19.16 -20.44
N THR A 433 -3.71 -19.98 -19.47
CA THR A 433 -4.62 -20.91 -18.80
C THR A 433 -5.68 -20.18 -18.01
N LEU A 434 -5.36 -19.03 -17.41
CA LEU A 434 -6.31 -18.21 -16.66
C LEU A 434 -7.35 -17.56 -17.59
N VAL A 435 -6.91 -17.05 -18.75
CA VAL A 435 -7.84 -16.51 -19.76
C VAL A 435 -8.76 -17.60 -20.28
N ASN A 436 -8.23 -18.80 -20.57
CA ASN A 436 -9.05 -19.93 -21.00
C ASN A 436 -10.06 -20.36 -19.93
N ASN A 437 -9.67 -20.38 -18.64
CA ASN A 437 -10.57 -20.70 -17.53
C ASN A 437 -11.70 -19.65 -17.38
N ALA A 438 -11.39 -18.37 -17.58
CA ALA A 438 -12.39 -17.29 -17.57
C ALA A 438 -13.38 -17.42 -18.73
N LEU A 439 -12.89 -17.73 -19.95
CA LEU A 439 -13.76 -18.04 -21.08
C LEU A 439 -14.65 -19.27 -20.82
N GLN A 440 -14.13 -20.32 -20.18
CA GLN A 440 -14.96 -21.46 -19.77
C GLN A 440 -16.03 -21.07 -18.75
N THR A 441 -15.72 -20.13 -17.85
CA THR A 441 -16.65 -19.59 -16.84
C THR A 441 -17.77 -18.79 -17.51
N LEU A 442 -17.44 -17.91 -18.45
CA LEU A 442 -18.41 -17.17 -19.26
C LEU A 442 -19.33 -18.10 -20.05
N ASN A 443 -18.78 -19.19 -20.58
CA ASN A 443 -19.53 -20.23 -21.30
C ASN A 443 -20.24 -21.24 -20.37
N LYS A 444 -20.29 -21.00 -19.06
CA LYS A 444 -20.97 -21.85 -18.05
C LYS A 444 -20.46 -23.29 -17.98
N ASN A 445 -19.22 -23.52 -18.41
CA ASN A 445 -18.52 -24.81 -18.33
C ASN A 445 -17.66 -24.93 -17.05
N ARG A 446 -17.52 -23.84 -16.29
CA ARG A 446 -16.79 -23.77 -15.02
C ARG A 446 -17.55 -22.86 -14.04
N PRO A 447 -17.54 -23.15 -12.73
CA PRO A 447 -18.13 -22.26 -11.72
C PRO A 447 -17.44 -20.90 -11.67
N ALA A 448 -18.21 -19.86 -11.38
CA ALA A 448 -17.74 -18.49 -11.24
C ALA A 448 -17.50 -18.13 -9.77
N MET A 449 -16.75 -17.06 -9.51
CA MET A 449 -16.55 -16.54 -8.15
C MET A 449 -17.87 -16.11 -7.51
N VAL A 450 -18.82 -15.59 -8.29
CA VAL A 450 -20.17 -15.25 -7.80
C VAL A 450 -20.90 -16.44 -7.16
N ASP A 451 -20.56 -17.68 -7.53
CA ASP A 451 -21.18 -18.89 -6.99
C ASP A 451 -20.63 -19.28 -5.59
N VAL A 452 -19.50 -18.69 -5.17
CA VAL A 452 -18.79 -19.02 -3.93
C VAL A 452 -18.65 -17.85 -2.96
N ILE A 453 -19.00 -16.63 -3.38
CA ILE A 453 -19.03 -15.45 -2.51
C ILE A 453 -20.48 -15.14 -2.08
N PRO A 454 -20.68 -14.45 -0.94
CA PRO A 454 -22.00 -14.04 -0.50
C PRO A 454 -22.62 -13.05 -1.49
N THR A 455 -23.94 -13.15 -1.68
CA THR A 455 -24.72 -12.25 -2.55
C THR A 455 -25.36 -11.08 -1.81
N ASP A 456 -25.29 -11.07 -0.48
CA ASP A 456 -25.77 -9.98 0.37
C ASP A 456 -24.66 -8.94 0.59
N GLY A 457 -24.83 -7.76 -0.01
CA GLY A 457 -23.86 -6.66 0.07
C GLY A 457 -22.80 -6.68 -1.03
N ILE A 458 -21.80 -5.82 -0.90
CA ILE A 458 -20.72 -5.63 -1.89
C ILE A 458 -19.46 -6.32 -1.39
N VAL A 459 -18.84 -7.13 -2.26
CA VAL A 459 -17.60 -7.86 -2.00
C VAL A 459 -16.46 -7.28 -2.83
N PRO A 460 -15.63 -6.36 -2.29
CA PRO A 460 -14.45 -5.85 -2.99
C PRO A 460 -13.22 -6.76 -2.86
N LEU A 461 -13.17 -7.67 -1.89
CA LEU A 461 -12.00 -8.50 -1.64
C LEU A 461 -12.40 -9.91 -1.21
N TYR A 462 -11.72 -10.88 -1.81
CA TYR A 462 -11.78 -12.29 -1.44
C TYR A 462 -10.36 -12.81 -1.19
N ILE A 463 -10.17 -13.59 -0.13
CA ILE A 463 -8.90 -14.25 0.17
C ILE A 463 -9.13 -15.71 0.57
N ASN A 464 -8.34 -16.59 -0.02
CA ASN A 464 -8.19 -17.98 0.33
C ASN A 464 -6.75 -18.20 0.84
N PRO A 465 -6.54 -18.15 2.17
CA PRO A 465 -5.22 -18.25 2.78
C PRO A 465 -4.43 -19.50 2.37
N GLN A 466 -5.10 -20.64 2.17
CA GLN A 466 -4.47 -21.87 1.67
C GLN A 466 -3.86 -21.68 0.26
N GLY A 467 -4.64 -21.10 -0.66
CA GLY A 467 -4.17 -20.83 -2.01
C GLY A 467 -3.05 -19.79 -2.04
N VAL A 468 -3.16 -18.73 -1.22
CA VAL A 468 -2.10 -17.71 -1.07
C VAL A 468 -0.82 -18.35 -0.53
N ALA A 469 -0.91 -19.17 0.52
CA ALA A 469 0.25 -19.86 1.08
C ALA A 469 0.95 -20.76 0.04
N LYS A 470 0.17 -21.49 -0.77
CA LYS A 470 0.69 -22.33 -1.85
C LYS A 470 1.38 -21.50 -2.94
N LEU A 471 0.74 -20.41 -3.38
CA LEU A 471 1.31 -19.48 -4.36
C LEU A 471 2.64 -18.88 -3.87
N LEU A 472 2.66 -18.33 -2.66
CA LEU A 472 3.86 -17.72 -2.06
C LEU A 472 4.98 -18.74 -1.85
N ARG A 473 4.65 -19.97 -1.45
CA ARG A 473 5.62 -21.06 -1.31
C ARG A 473 6.26 -21.38 -2.66
N ASN A 474 5.46 -21.56 -3.69
CA ASN A 474 5.94 -21.89 -5.04
C ASN A 474 6.86 -20.79 -5.57
N GLU A 475 6.48 -19.52 -5.42
CA GLU A 475 7.28 -18.39 -5.87
C GLU A 475 8.60 -18.23 -5.12
N THR A 476 8.56 -18.38 -3.79
CA THR A 476 9.75 -18.30 -2.94
C THR A 476 10.76 -19.38 -3.34
N LEU A 477 10.31 -20.64 -3.46
CA LEU A 477 11.19 -21.77 -3.75
C LEU A 477 11.71 -21.77 -5.19
N THR A 478 10.93 -21.22 -6.13
CA THR A 478 11.39 -21.01 -7.52
C THR A 478 12.42 -19.90 -7.60
N SER A 479 12.25 -18.82 -6.83
CA SER A 479 13.16 -17.66 -6.82
C SER A 479 14.44 -17.91 -6.02
N LEU A 480 14.42 -18.83 -5.06
CA LEU A 480 15.56 -19.21 -4.22
C LEU A 480 15.96 -20.67 -4.46
N PRO A 481 16.41 -21.07 -5.65
CA PRO A 481 16.73 -22.46 -5.91
C PRO A 481 17.91 -22.92 -5.02
N LYS A 482 17.72 -24.06 -4.33
CA LYS A 482 18.63 -24.57 -3.28
C LYS A 482 20.10 -24.68 -3.70
N ASN A 483 20.35 -24.97 -4.97
CA ASN A 483 21.69 -25.13 -5.54
C ASN A 483 22.40 -23.79 -5.83
N LEU A 484 21.65 -22.69 -5.96
CA LEU A 484 22.22 -21.35 -6.20
C LEU A 484 22.21 -20.50 -4.93
N GLU A 485 21.13 -20.56 -4.14
CA GLU A 485 20.92 -19.69 -2.97
C GLU A 485 20.70 -20.49 -1.67
N PRO A 486 21.64 -21.37 -1.23
CA PRO A 486 21.41 -22.30 -0.13
C PRO A 486 21.14 -21.62 1.22
N VAL A 487 21.77 -20.46 1.48
CA VAL A 487 21.59 -19.71 2.73
C VAL A 487 20.18 -19.12 2.80
N PHE A 488 19.76 -18.40 1.76
CA PHE A 488 18.41 -17.80 1.70
C PHE A 488 17.33 -18.86 1.60
N TYR A 489 17.58 -19.97 0.90
CA TYR A 489 16.68 -21.12 0.87
C TYR A 489 16.47 -21.69 2.28
N ASN A 490 17.54 -21.91 3.04
CA ASN A 490 17.44 -22.43 4.42
C ASN A 490 16.75 -21.43 5.35
N ALA A 491 17.01 -20.12 5.19
CA ALA A 491 16.31 -19.08 5.93
C ALA A 491 14.82 -19.05 5.61
N ALA A 492 14.43 -19.13 4.33
CA ALA A 492 13.03 -19.21 3.92
C ALA A 492 12.35 -20.49 4.46
N GLN A 493 13.04 -21.63 4.40
CA GLN A 493 12.56 -22.89 4.98
C GLN A 493 12.31 -22.79 6.49
N THR A 494 13.19 -22.11 7.22
CA THR A 494 13.13 -22.06 8.69
C THR A 494 12.22 -20.96 9.21
N LEU A 495 12.19 -19.79 8.54
CA LEU A 495 11.52 -18.58 9.03
C LEU A 495 10.20 -18.28 8.31
N LEU A 496 10.09 -18.60 7.01
CA LEU A 496 8.92 -18.27 6.21
C LEU A 496 7.95 -19.45 6.07
N MET A 497 8.44 -20.66 5.80
CA MET A 497 7.55 -21.82 5.58
C MET A 497 6.60 -22.09 6.75
N PRO A 498 7.02 -22.03 8.04
CA PRO A 498 6.10 -22.20 9.16
C PRO A 498 4.98 -21.15 9.18
N LYS A 499 5.26 -19.91 8.77
CA LYS A 499 4.25 -18.84 8.67
C LYS A 499 3.26 -19.10 7.53
N LEU A 500 3.74 -19.63 6.40
CA LEU A 500 2.88 -20.04 5.30
C LEU A 500 2.04 -21.28 5.66
N ASP A 501 2.59 -22.21 6.44
CA ASP A 501 1.84 -23.35 6.98
C ASP A 501 0.71 -22.86 7.91
N ALA A 502 1.00 -21.94 8.83
CA ALA A 502 -0.01 -21.33 9.69
C ALA A 502 -1.08 -20.58 8.88
N LEU A 503 -0.68 -19.79 7.88
CA LEU A 503 -1.60 -19.11 6.96
C LEU A 503 -2.52 -20.11 6.25
N SER A 504 -1.99 -21.27 5.84
CA SER A 504 -2.77 -22.28 5.11
C SER A 504 -3.90 -22.93 5.92
N GLN A 505 -3.85 -22.82 7.25
CA GLN A 505 -4.89 -23.35 8.14
C GLN A 505 -6.04 -22.37 8.37
N GLN A 506 -5.91 -21.12 7.91
CA GLN A 506 -6.93 -20.09 8.08
C GLN A 506 -8.07 -20.30 7.07
N PRO A 507 -9.33 -20.03 7.46
CA PRO A 507 -10.46 -20.17 6.55
C PRO A 507 -10.41 -19.12 5.45
N ARG A 508 -11.23 -19.30 4.42
CA ARG A 508 -11.41 -18.30 3.37
C ARG A 508 -12.20 -17.13 3.94
N TYR A 509 -11.92 -15.92 3.48
CA TYR A 509 -12.62 -14.71 3.91
C TYR A 509 -13.05 -13.86 2.71
N VAL A 510 -14.15 -13.15 2.90
CA VAL A 510 -14.50 -11.98 2.10
C VAL A 510 -14.52 -10.74 2.97
N MET A 511 -14.09 -9.62 2.40
CA MET A 511 -14.44 -8.30 2.89
C MET A 511 -15.83 -7.96 2.36
N LYS A 512 -16.75 -7.55 3.24
CA LYS A 512 -18.10 -7.12 2.88
C LYS A 512 -18.36 -5.69 3.29
N LEU A 513 -19.07 -4.99 2.42
CA LEU A 513 -19.61 -3.65 2.62
C LEU A 513 -21.13 -3.71 2.48
N ALA A 514 -21.86 -2.99 3.34
CA ALA A 514 -23.30 -2.87 3.22
C ALA A 514 -23.69 -2.03 1.98
N GLN A 515 -22.94 -0.96 1.73
CA GLN A 515 -23.09 -0.06 0.59
C GLN A 515 -21.74 0.59 0.28
N MET A 516 -21.57 1.04 -0.95
CA MET A 516 -20.36 1.71 -1.43
C MET A 516 -20.78 2.86 -2.32
N GLU A 517 -21.23 3.95 -1.68
CA GLU A 517 -21.65 5.18 -2.34
C GLU A 517 -20.70 6.30 -1.89
N PRO A 518 -20.06 7.03 -2.83
CA PRO A 518 -19.25 8.20 -2.52
C PRO A 518 -20.07 9.29 -1.83
N GLY A 519 -19.44 10.04 -0.94
CA GLY A 519 -20.06 11.11 -0.18
C GLY A 519 -19.07 12.22 0.08
N ALA A 520 -18.75 12.49 1.35
CA ALA A 520 -17.69 13.43 1.70
C ALA A 520 -16.29 12.81 1.47
N ALA A 521 -15.27 13.65 1.27
CA ALA A 521 -13.89 13.19 1.25
C ALA A 521 -13.55 12.47 2.57
N TRP A 522 -12.80 11.35 2.46
CA TRP A 522 -12.51 10.45 3.59
C TRP A 522 -13.75 9.88 4.28
N GLN A 523 -14.79 9.52 3.52
CA GLN A 523 -15.95 8.81 4.07
C GLN A 523 -15.55 7.40 4.51
N TRP A 524 -15.47 7.19 5.83
CA TRP A 524 -15.15 5.89 6.42
C TRP A 524 -16.37 4.98 6.47
N LEU A 525 -16.30 3.87 5.72
CA LEU A 525 -17.31 2.82 5.68
C LEU A 525 -16.82 1.60 6.48
N PRO A 526 -17.62 1.08 7.43
CA PRO A 526 -17.24 -0.12 8.18
C PRO A 526 -17.23 -1.34 7.27
N ILE A 527 -16.22 -2.20 7.42
CA ILE A 527 -16.15 -3.48 6.70
C ILE A 527 -16.42 -4.64 7.65
N THR A 528 -17.04 -5.69 7.12
CA THR A 528 -17.20 -6.97 7.81
C THR A 528 -16.33 -8.02 7.14
N TRP A 529 -15.50 -8.69 7.93
CA TRP A 529 -14.77 -9.87 7.47
C TRP A 529 -15.63 -11.11 7.72
N GLN A 530 -16.09 -11.75 6.65
CA GLN A 530 -16.95 -12.95 6.74
C GLN A 530 -16.15 -14.20 6.31
N PRO A 531 -16.04 -15.23 7.18
CA PRO A 531 -15.45 -16.51 6.80
C PRO A 531 -16.39 -17.32 5.88
N LEU A 532 -15.82 -18.15 4.99
CA LEU A 532 -16.54 -18.95 3.97
C LEU A 532 -16.31 -20.47 4.04
#